data_AF-A0A7U8AR59-F1
#
_entry.id   AF-A0A7U8AR59-F1
#
_cell.length_a   1.000
_cell.length_b   1.000
_cell.length_c   1.000
_cell.angle_alpha   90.00
_cell.angle_beta   90.00
_cell.angle_gamma   90.00
#
_symmetry.space_group_name_H-M   'P 1'
#
loop_
_entity.id
_entity.type
_entity.pdbx_description
1 polymer ?
#
loop_
_entity_poly.entity_id
_entity_poly.type
_entity_poly.pdbx_seq_one_letter_code
_entity_poly.pdbx_strand_id
1 'polypeptide(L)'
;MLLKYLKTSKLNTLEKLYFDLMFMIVLSFVNFLILSFKFFIYEDILVFFQDYSLLFIIFFITLIGLFDRLKGIRKYKEILKKNI
;
A
#
# COMPACT_ATOMS: atom_id res chain seq x y z
N MET A 1 20.01 -15.53 21.92
CA MET A 1 18.65 -16.01 21.59
C MET A 1 17.60 -14.89 21.65
N LEU A 2 17.53 -14.10 22.73
CA LEU A 2 16.60 -12.96 22.94
C LEU A 2 16.65 -11.87 21.85
N LEU A 3 17.84 -11.48 21.38
CA LEU A 3 18.04 -10.46 20.34
C LEU A 3 17.42 -10.83 18.98
N LYS A 4 17.35 -12.13 18.65
CA LYS A 4 16.70 -12.63 17.43
C LYS A 4 15.17 -12.56 17.55
N TYR A 5 14.61 -12.96 18.69
CA TYR A 5 13.15 -12.83 18.95
C TYR A 5 12.69 -11.37 18.93
N LEU A 6 13.50 -10.45 19.48
CA LEU A 6 13.21 -9.02 19.43
C LEU A 6 13.19 -8.49 17.99
N LYS A 7 14.13 -8.94 17.14
CA LYS A 7 14.15 -8.62 15.69
C LYS A 7 12.93 -9.20 14.96
N THR A 8 12.53 -10.45 15.25
CA THR A 8 11.37 -11.08 14.62
C THR A 8 10.07 -10.38 14.99
N SER A 9 9.89 -9.98 16.26
CA SER A 9 8.69 -9.21 16.67
C SER A 9 8.62 -7.85 15.98
N LYS A 10 9.74 -7.12 15.89
CA LYS A 10 9.82 -5.84 15.16
C LYS A 10 9.47 -6.00 13.67
N LEU A 11 9.96 -7.06 13.01
CA LEU A 11 9.60 -7.36 11.62
C LEU A 11 8.12 -7.66 11.45
N ASN A 12 7.51 -8.36 12.43
CA ASN A 12 6.08 -8.66 12.40
C ASN A 12 5.23 -7.40 12.53
N THR A 13 5.62 -6.48 13.42
CA THR A 13 4.98 -5.16 13.54
C THR A 13 5.15 -4.33 12.26
N LEU A 14 6.34 -4.37 11.66
CA LEU A 14 6.62 -3.67 10.41
C LEU A 14 5.76 -4.21 9.26
N GLU A 15 5.67 -5.54 9.12
CA GLU A 15 4.82 -6.20 8.11
C GLU A 15 3.35 -5.78 8.26
N LYS A 16 2.84 -5.77 9.50
CA LYS A 16 1.47 -5.36 9.80
C LYS A 16 1.23 -3.88 9.47
N LEU A 17 2.17 -3.01 9.85
CA LEU A 17 2.08 -1.58 9.54
C LEU A 17 2.09 -1.31 8.04
N TYR A 18 2.92 -2.01 7.26
CA TYR A 18 2.91 -1.90 5.80
C TYR A 18 1.59 -2.40 5.18
N PHE A 19 1.01 -3.47 5.74
CA PHE A 19 -0.29 -3.96 5.31
C PHE A 19 -1.41 -2.97 5.62
N ASP A 20 -1.44 -2.42 6.83
CA ASP A 20 -2.42 -1.42 7.26
C ASP A 20 -2.31 -0.14 6.41
N LEU A 21 -1.08 0.29 6.09
CA LEU A 21 -0.84 1.41 5.17
C LEU A 21 -1.37 1.15 3.76
N MET A 22 -1.12 -0.05 3.20
CA MET A 22 -1.68 -0.41 1.89
C MET A 22 -3.20 -0.38 1.91
N PHE A 23 -3.82 -0.94 2.96
CA PHE A 23 -5.27 -0.94 3.11
C PHE A 23 -5.83 0.48 3.21
N MET A 24 -5.19 1.35 3.99
CA MET A 24 -5.61 2.74 4.19
C MET A 24 -5.48 3.56 2.90
N ILE A 25 -4.42 3.35 2.12
CA ILE A 25 -4.20 3.99 0.81
C ILE A 25 -5.29 3.57 -0.19
N VAL A 26 -5.59 2.26 -0.26
CA VAL A 26 -6.65 1.74 -1.13
C VAL A 26 -8.02 2.30 -0.74
N LEU A 27 -8.37 2.28 0.55
CA LEU A 27 -9.62 2.84 1.05
C LEU A 27 -9.77 4.33 0.74
N SER A 28 -8.71 5.09 0.97
CA SER A 28 -8.70 6.54 0.70
C SER A 28 -8.90 6.81 -0.80
N PHE A 29 -8.27 6.00 -1.66
CA PHE A 29 -8.42 6.12 -3.09
C PHE A 29 -9.82 5.73 -3.59
N VAL A 30 -10.41 4.67 -3.03
CA VAL A 30 -11.81 4.29 -3.32
C VAL A 30 -12.78 5.38 -2.89
N ASN A 31 -12.60 5.96 -1.70
CA ASN A 31 -13.41 7.09 -1.24
C ASN A 31 -13.25 8.32 -2.15
N PHE A 32 -12.03 8.61 -2.59
CA PHE A 32 -11.75 9.67 -3.56
C PHE A 32 -12.48 9.42 -4.89
N LEU A 33 -12.48 8.18 -5.40
CA LEU A 33 -13.24 7.83 -6.60
C LEU A 33 -14.74 8.03 -6.40
N ILE A 34 -15.31 7.56 -5.29
CA ILE A 34 -16.75 7.70 -4.99
C ILE A 34 -17.13 9.19 -4.91
N LEU A 35 -16.33 10.00 -4.20
CA LEU A 35 -16.52 11.45 -4.13
C LEU A 35 -16.46 12.06 -5.53
N SER A 36 -15.44 11.70 -6.30
CA SER A 36 -15.28 12.19 -7.67
C SER A 36 -16.50 11.84 -8.52
N PHE A 37 -16.96 10.59 -8.53
CA PHE A 37 -18.19 10.19 -9.24
C PHE A 37 -19.42 10.98 -8.80
N LYS A 38 -19.55 11.29 -7.51
CA LYS A 38 -20.67 12.09 -6.99
C LYS A 38 -20.65 13.54 -7.50
N PHE A 39 -19.46 14.15 -7.63
CA PHE A 39 -19.30 15.48 -8.23
C PHE A 39 -19.39 15.43 -9.77
N PHE A 40 -18.98 14.32 -10.40
CA PHE A 40 -18.97 14.10 -11.85
C PHE A 40 -20.33 13.89 -12.50
N ILE A 41 -21.40 13.65 -11.73
CA ILE A 41 -22.76 13.67 -12.29
C ILE A 41 -23.12 15.06 -12.87
N TYR A 42 -22.33 16.11 -12.57
CA TYR A 42 -22.55 17.48 -13.04
C TYR A 42 -21.60 17.99 -14.14
N GLU A 43 -20.47 17.32 -14.44
CA GLU A 43 -19.51 17.73 -15.49
C GLU A 43 -18.90 16.51 -16.23
N ASP A 44 -18.45 16.71 -17.47
CA ASP A 44 -18.01 15.65 -18.41
C ASP A 44 -16.87 14.76 -17.89
N ILE A 45 -17.15 13.46 -17.71
CA ILE A 45 -16.21 12.40 -17.22
C ILE A 45 -14.83 12.40 -17.90
N LEU A 46 -14.74 12.87 -19.14
CA LEU A 46 -13.49 12.97 -19.88
C LEU A 46 -12.48 13.93 -19.25
N VAL A 47 -12.94 15.05 -18.68
CA VAL A 47 -12.09 16.05 -18.02
C VAL A 47 -11.50 15.47 -16.73
N PHE A 48 -12.27 14.64 -16.01
CA PHE A 48 -11.76 13.89 -14.84
C PHE A 48 -10.56 13.02 -15.22
N PHE A 49 -10.74 12.20 -16.25
CA PHE A 49 -9.70 11.25 -16.63
C PHE A 49 -8.46 11.97 -17.13
N GLN A 50 -8.63 13.12 -17.79
CA GLN A 50 -7.51 13.94 -18.22
C GLN A 50 -6.71 14.48 -17.02
N ASP A 51 -7.37 15.14 -16.05
CA ASP A 51 -6.70 15.80 -14.93
C ASP A 51 -6.17 14.81 -13.88
N TYR A 52 -6.87 13.70 -13.66
CA TYR A 52 -6.56 12.73 -12.61
C TYR A 52 -5.85 11.46 -13.11
N SER A 53 -5.63 11.30 -14.42
CA SER A 53 -4.86 10.18 -15.00
C SER A 53 -3.47 10.04 -14.36
N LEU A 54 -2.79 11.16 -14.15
CA LEU A 54 -1.44 11.17 -13.59
C LEU A 54 -1.43 10.71 -12.13
N LEU A 55 -2.42 11.15 -11.35
CA LEU A 55 -2.65 10.68 -9.97
C LEU A 55 -2.95 9.18 -9.92
N PHE A 56 -3.72 8.67 -10.89
CA PHE A 56 -4.01 7.23 -11.01
C PHE A 56 -2.74 6.42 -11.29
N ILE A 57 -1.88 6.89 -12.19
CA ILE A 57 -0.61 6.22 -12.50
C ILE A 57 0.31 6.22 -11.27
N ILE A 58 0.46 7.36 -10.58
CA ILE A 58 1.25 7.46 -9.34
C ILE A 58 0.72 6.51 -8.27
N PHE A 59 -0.61 6.38 -8.16
CA PHE A 59 -1.24 5.47 -7.22
C PHE A 59 -0.83 4.02 -7.48
N PHE A 60 -0.90 3.54 -8.74
CA PHE A 60 -0.45 2.18 -9.07
C PHE A 60 1.04 1.95 -8.81
N ILE A 61 1.90 2.90 -9.20
CA ILE A 61 3.35 2.80 -8.94
C ILE A 61 3.61 2.70 -7.43
N THR A 62 2.91 3.50 -6.62
CA THR A 62 3.01 3.48 -5.16
C THR A 62 2.56 2.13 -4.59
N LEU A 63 1.45 1.59 -5.10
CA LEU A 63 0.91 0.30 -4.67
C LEU A 63 1.86 -0.85 -4.97
N ILE A 64 2.41 -0.90 -6.18
CA ILE A 64 3.41 -1.89 -6.59
C ILE A 64 4.64 -1.79 -5.68
N GLY A 65 5.15 -0.58 -5.44
CA GLY A 65 6.30 -0.37 -4.56
C GLY A 65 6.06 -0.82 -3.12
N LEU A 66 4.84 -0.63 -2.58
CA LEU A 66 4.47 -1.12 -1.25
C LEU A 66 4.40 -2.64 -1.20
N PHE A 67 3.84 -3.29 -2.24
CA PHE A 67 3.81 -4.75 -2.35
C PHE A 67 5.22 -5.35 -2.41
N ASP A 68 6.11 -4.76 -3.19
CA ASP A 68 7.51 -5.22 -3.28
C ASP A 68 8.24 -5.10 -1.94
N ARG A 69 8.07 -3.99 -1.21
CA ARG A 69 8.64 -3.85 0.13
C ARG A 69 8.09 -4.89 1.09
N LEU A 70 6.78 -5.16 1.06
CA LEU A 70 6.15 -6.15 1.94
C LEU A 70 6.66 -7.57 1.63
N LYS A 71 6.84 -7.91 0.34
CA LYS A 71 7.48 -9.15 -0.11
C LYS A 71 8.93 -9.25 0.38
N GLY A 72 9.69 -8.15 0.33
CA GLY A 72 11.05 -8.07 0.87
C GLY A 72 11.11 -8.34 2.38
N ILE A 73 10.20 -7.75 3.16
CA ILE A 73 10.09 -7.98 4.62
C ILE A 73 9.78 -9.45 4.92
N ARG A 74 8.85 -10.07 4.19
CA ARG A 74 8.53 -11.50 4.33
C ARG A 74 9.72 -12.39 4.04
N LYS A 75 10.43 -12.16 2.94
CA LYS A 75 11.63 -12.91 2.58
C LYS A 75 12.73 -12.78 3.65
N TYR A 76 12.94 -11.58 4.19
CA TYR A 76 13.91 -11.36 5.27
C TYR A 76 13.52 -12.09 6.55
N LYS A 77 12.23 -12.07 6.92
CA LYS A 77 11.67 -12.82 8.06
C LYS A 77 11.87 -14.33 7.90
N GLU A 78 11.69 -14.88 6.70
CA GLU A 78 11.94 -16.30 6.42
C GLU A 78 13.42 -16.69 6.57
N ILE A 79 14.35 -15.86 6.07
CA ILE A 79 15.80 -16.09 6.23
C ILE A 79 16.18 -16.08 7.72
N LEU A 80 15.62 -15.14 8.48
CA LEU A 80 15.87 -15.04 9.93
C LEU A 80 15.34 -16.26 10.69
N LYS A 81 14.23 -16.85 10.22
CA LYS A 81 13.64 -18.07 10.79
C LYS A 81 14.44 -19.32 10.44
N LYS A 82 15.01 -19.43 9.24
CA LYS A 82 15.88 -20.56 8.82
C LYS A 82 17.24 -20.58 9.51
N ASN A 83 17.74 -19.43 9.95
CA ASN A 83 19.01 -19.30 10.67
C ASN A 83 18.86 -19.51 12.19
N ILE A 84 17.73 -20.05 12.67
CA ILE A 84 17.45 -20.43 14.06
C ILE A 84 17.33 -21.94 14.10
#